data_AF-A0A1H3MHU9-F1
#
_entry.id   AF-A0A1H3MHU9-F1
#
_cell.length_a   1.000
_cell.length_b   1.000
_cell.length_c   1.000
_cell.angle_alpha   90.00
_cell.angle_beta   90.00
_cell.angle_gamma   90.00
#
_symmetry.space_group_name_H-M   'P 1'
#
loop_
_entity.id
_entity.type
_entity.pdbx_description
1 polymer ?
#
loop_
_entity_poly.entity_id
_entity_poly.type
_entity_poly.pdbx_seq_one_letter_code
_entity_poly.pdbx_strand_id
1 'polypeptide(L)'
;MNIIEHEPHFWELYQDFEQYYLSIAVDMSSVVSCWDLVLNQDEILAYEHRGRESIVTLAKSMVALAYRGDFTEMESRLAKPDERQAMQLAFKAWQDSQKS
;
A
#
# COMPACT_ATOMS: atom_id res chain seq x y z
N MET A 1 -4.47 0.13 -13.46
CA MET A 1 -4.33 0.28 -11.99
C MET A 1 -5.22 1.39 -11.49
N ASN A 2 -6.00 1.14 -10.43
CA ASN A 2 -6.90 2.11 -9.82
C ASN A 2 -6.80 2.04 -8.29
N ILE A 3 -7.00 3.17 -7.62
CA ILE A 3 -7.20 3.18 -6.16
C ILE A 3 -8.59 2.66 -5.87
N ILE A 4 -8.66 1.63 -5.04
CA ILE A 4 -9.92 1.01 -4.61
C ILE A 4 -10.24 1.35 -3.16
N GLU A 5 -9.23 1.52 -2.31
CA GLU A 5 -9.38 1.96 -0.92
C GLU A 5 -8.17 2.78 -0.48
N HIS A 6 -8.37 3.62 0.53
CA HIS A 6 -7.28 4.39 1.14
C HIS A 6 -7.63 4.85 2.55
N GLU A 7 -6.60 5.13 3.31
CA GLU A 7 -6.59 5.83 4.59
C GLU A 7 -5.64 7.03 4.44
N PRO A 8 -6.17 8.27 4.43
CA PRO A 8 -5.35 9.46 4.25
C PRO A 8 -4.14 9.49 5.19
N HIS A 9 -2.97 9.79 4.63
CA HIS A 9 -1.69 9.86 5.36
C HIS A 9 -1.17 8.54 5.93
N PHE A 10 -1.79 7.39 5.61
CA PHE A 10 -1.39 6.12 6.19
C PHE A 10 -1.18 5.01 5.17
N TRP A 11 -2.18 4.68 4.36
CA TRP A 11 -2.02 3.67 3.30
C TRP A 11 -3.00 3.87 2.13
N GLU A 12 -2.64 3.31 0.98
CA GLU A 12 -3.43 3.32 -0.24
C GLU A 12 -3.43 1.91 -0.85
N LEU A 13 -4.61 1.42 -1.20
CA LEU A 13 -4.80 0.12 -1.83
C LEU A 13 -5.16 0.30 -3.30
N TYR A 14 -4.37 -0.34 -4.15
CA TYR A 14 -4.52 -0.32 -5.59
C TYR A 14 -4.86 -1.71 -6.11
N GLN A 15 -5.64 -1.74 -7.18
CA GLN A 15 -5.92 -2.95 -7.95
C GLN A 15 -5.52 -2.74 -9.41
N ASP A 16 -4.83 -3.74 -9.97
CA ASP A 16 -4.56 -3.85 -11.40
C ASP A 16 -4.87 -5.27 -11.86
N PHE A 17 -6.03 -5.44 -12.52
CA PHE A 17 -6.60 -6.75 -12.86
C PHE A 17 -6.76 -7.63 -11.60
N GLU A 18 -6.05 -8.75 -11.53
CA GLU A 18 -6.07 -9.69 -10.40
C GLU A 18 -5.02 -9.38 -9.33
N GLN A 19 -4.09 -8.45 -9.62
CA GLN A 19 -3.02 -8.09 -8.71
C GLN A 19 -3.40 -6.89 -7.84
N TYR A 20 -3.04 -6.97 -6.56
CA TYR A 20 -3.23 -5.88 -5.61
C TYR A 20 -1.88 -5.33 -5.16
N TYR A 21 -1.87 -4.03 -4.90
CA TYR A 21 -0.71 -3.30 -4.43
C TYR A 21 -1.08 -2.42 -3.24
N LEU A 22 -0.19 -2.34 -2.26
CA LEU A 22 -0.37 -1.56 -1.05
C LEU A 22 0.77 -0.55 -0.94
N SER A 23 0.43 0.73 -0.95
CA SER A 23 1.34 1.79 -0.57
C SER A 23 1.15 2.08 0.92
N ILE A 24 2.24 2.10 1.69
CA ILE A 24 2.23 2.41 3.13
C ILE A 24 3.15 3.59 3.39
N ALA A 25 2.63 4.60 4.07
CA ALA A 25 3.42 5.70 4.62
C ALA A 25 3.83 5.36 6.06
N VAL A 26 5.14 5.18 6.28
CA VAL A 26 5.72 4.94 7.60
C VAL A 26 6.39 6.23 8.08
N ASP A 27 5.81 6.86 9.11
CA ASP A 27 6.41 8.03 9.75
C ASP A 27 7.54 7.61 10.69
N MET A 28 8.78 7.84 10.28
CA MET A 28 9.99 7.56 11.05
C MET A 28 10.46 8.79 11.84
N SER A 29 9.54 9.53 12.48
CA SER A 29 9.75 10.70 13.37
C SER A 29 10.38 11.95 12.75
N SER A 30 11.23 11.80 11.73
CA SER A 30 11.90 12.90 11.02
C SER A 30 11.72 12.81 9.50
N VAL A 31 11.27 11.67 8.99
CA VAL A 31 11.01 11.42 7.57
C VAL A 31 9.84 10.45 7.44
N VAL A 32 8.94 10.72 6.49
CA VAL A 32 7.93 9.75 6.07
C VAL A 32 8.52 8.94 4.92
N SER A 33 8.60 7.63 5.10
CA SER A 33 9.03 6.69 4.05
C SER A 33 7.81 6.02 3.44
N CYS A 34 7.65 6.13 2.11
CA CYS A 34 6.59 5.44 1.38
C CYS A 34 7.11 4.11 0.84
N TRP A 35 6.37 3.04 1.13
CA TRP A 35 6.67 1.68 0.71
C TRP A 35 5.58 1.20 -0.23
N ASP A 36 5.95 0.95 -1.49
CA ASP A 36 5.05 0.43 -2.53
C ASP A 36 5.23 -1.09 -2.62
N LEU A 37 4.21 -1.85 -2.22
CA LEU A 37 4.31 -3.29 -1.99
C LEU A 37 3.34 -4.06 -2.87
N VAL A 38 3.76 -5.24 -3.31
CA VAL A 38 2.88 -6.22 -3.96
C VAL A 38 2.26 -7.11 -2.90
N LEU A 39 0.92 -7.19 -2.88
CA LEU A 39 0.21 -8.09 -1.96
C LEU A 39 0.35 -9.53 -2.44
N ASN A 40 0.58 -10.44 -1.50
CA ASN A 40 0.59 -11.88 -1.79
C ASN A 40 -0.83 -12.45 -1.83
N GLN A 41 -0.96 -13.70 -2.26
CA GLN A 41 -2.27 -14.33 -2.43
C GLN A 41 -3.07 -14.42 -1.12
N ASP A 42 -2.43 -14.69 0.02
CA ASP A 42 -3.11 -14.79 1.31
C ASP A 42 -3.67 -13.43 1.75
N GLU A 43 -2.95 -12.35 1.47
CA GLU A 43 -3.36 -10.98 1.78
C GLU A 43 -4.50 -10.51 0.86
N ILE A 44 -4.45 -10.88 -0.43
CA ILE A 44 -5.54 -10.65 -1.39
C ILE A 44 -6.80 -11.37 -0.91
N LEU A 45 -6.71 -12.66 -0.58
CA LEU A 45 -7.83 -13.43 -0.05
C LEU A 45 -8.35 -12.83 1.26
N ALA A 46 -7.45 -12.43 2.17
CA ALA A 46 -7.87 -11.78 3.41
C ALA A 46 -8.66 -10.50 3.16
N TYR A 47 -8.27 -9.71 2.16
CA TYR A 47 -9.03 -8.53 1.70
C TYR A 47 -10.37 -8.90 1.07
N GLU A 48 -10.43 -9.89 0.19
CA GLU A 48 -11.70 -10.33 -0.41
C GLU A 48 -12.69 -10.85 0.64
N HIS A 49 -12.21 -11.52 1.69
CA HIS A 49 -13.04 -12.10 2.74
C HIS A 49 -13.43 -11.12 3.86
N ARG A 50 -12.53 -10.21 4.25
CA ARG A 50 -12.70 -9.33 5.42
C ARG A 50 -12.78 -7.84 5.06
N GLY A 51 -12.53 -7.50 3.80
CA GLY A 51 -12.47 -6.12 3.32
C GLY A 51 -11.35 -5.32 3.97
N ARG A 52 -11.58 -4.01 4.07
CA ARG A 52 -10.67 -3.00 4.64
C ARG A 52 -9.92 -3.42 5.92
N GLU A 53 -10.56 -4.14 6.83
CA GLU A 53 -9.97 -4.47 8.13
C GLU A 53 -8.69 -5.33 8.01
N SER A 54 -8.62 -6.19 6.97
CA SER A 54 -7.41 -6.98 6.72
C SER A 54 -6.22 -6.07 6.35
N ILE A 55 -6.45 -5.06 5.51
CA ILE A 55 -5.43 -4.10 5.08
C ILE A 55 -5.00 -3.20 6.22
N VAL A 56 -5.94 -2.75 7.07
CA VAL A 56 -5.60 -1.97 8.27
C VAL A 56 -4.71 -2.78 9.21
N THR A 57 -5.05 -4.05 9.43
CA THR A 57 -4.26 -4.95 10.28
C THR A 57 -2.87 -5.19 9.68
N LEU A 58 -2.82 -5.46 8.37
CA LEU A 58 -1.59 -5.67 7.63
C LEU A 58 -0.67 -4.43 7.69
N ALA A 59 -1.18 -3.25 7.36
CA ALA A 59 -0.41 -2.01 7.37
C ALA A 59 0.16 -1.71 8.77
N LYS A 60 -0.65 -1.89 9.83
CA LYS A 60 -0.19 -1.76 11.22
C LYS A 60 0.92 -2.74 11.56
N SER A 61 0.82 -3.99 11.11
CA SER A 61 1.86 -4.99 11.36
C SER A 61 3.19 -4.63 10.69
N MET A 62 3.16 -4.14 9.45
CA MET A 62 4.35 -3.72 8.73
C MET A 62 5.00 -2.48 9.35
N VAL A 63 4.19 -1.48 9.73
CA VAL A 63 4.67 -0.29 10.46
C VAL A 63 5.31 -0.69 11.79
N ALA A 64 4.73 -1.65 12.52
CA ALA A 64 5.30 -2.13 13.78
C ALA A 64 6.66 -2.85 13.58
N LEU A 65 6.86 -3.57 12.47
CA LEU A 65 8.15 -4.15 12.10
C LEU A 65 9.17 -3.05 11.73
N ALA A 66 8.74 -2.08 10.92
CA ALA A 66 9.55 -0.93 10.53
C ALA A 66 10.09 -0.16 11.74
N TYR A 67 9.25 0.07 12.76
CA TYR A 67 9.64 0.73 14.00
C TYR A 67 10.62 -0.09 14.85
N ARG A 68 10.69 -1.41 14.65
CA ARG A 68 11.70 -2.28 15.26
C ARG A 68 12.98 -2.36 14.44
N GLY A 69 13.04 -1.68 13.29
CA GLY A 69 14.15 -1.74 12.35
C GLY A 69 14.16 -2.99 11.48
N ASP A 70 13.05 -3.73 11.41
CA ASP A 70 12.90 -4.89 10.52
C ASP A 70 12.11 -4.49 9.28
N PHE A 71 12.83 -4.38 8.15
CA PHE A 71 12.27 -4.02 6.85
C PHE A 71 12.20 -5.21 5.88
N THR A 72 12.64 -6.39 6.31
CA THR A 72 12.78 -7.58 5.45
C THR A 72 11.48 -7.92 4.72
N GLU A 73 10.37 -7.83 5.46
CA GLU A 73 9.02 -8.08 4.94
C GLU A 73 8.59 -7.06 3.89
N MET A 74 9.05 -5.82 3.94
CA MET A 74 8.69 -4.79 2.95
C MET A 74 9.63 -4.84 1.74
N GLU A 75 10.94 -5.00 1.99
CA GLU A 75 11.97 -5.05 0.95
C GLU A 75 11.81 -6.26 0.00
N SER A 76 11.38 -7.40 0.52
CA SER A 76 11.23 -8.64 -0.26
C SER A 76 10.14 -8.61 -1.32
N ARG A 77 9.20 -7.66 -1.23
CA ARG A 77 8.00 -7.57 -2.09
C ARG A 77 7.73 -6.16 -2.59
N LEU A 78 8.79 -5.36 -2.72
CA LEU A 78 8.70 -4.07 -3.37
C LEU A 78 8.13 -4.22 -4.78
N ALA A 79 7.16 -3.37 -5.10
CA ALA A 79 6.66 -3.26 -6.47
C ALA A 79 7.79 -2.87 -7.41
N LYS A 80 7.76 -3.39 -8.63
CA LYS A 80 8.75 -3.08 -9.67
C LYS A 80 8.66 -1.60 -10.06
N PRO A 81 9.72 -1.01 -10.63
CA PRO A 81 9.71 0.39 -11.06
C PRO A 81 8.49 0.78 -11.90
N ASP A 82 8.09 -0.06 -12.86
CA ASP A 82 6.94 0.20 -13.74
C ASP A 82 5.60 0.16 -12.97
N GLU A 83 5.46 -0.78 -12.03
CA GLU A 83 4.28 -0.91 -11.17
C GLU A 83 4.18 0.30 -10.21
N ARG A 84 5.30 0.72 -9.63
CA ARG A 84 5.38 1.92 -8.78
C ARG A 84 5.01 3.18 -9.54
N GLN A 85 5.48 3.30 -10.78
CA GLN A 85 5.09 4.41 -11.65
C GLN A 85 3.58 4.40 -11.91
N ALA A 86 3.00 3.22 -12.16
CA ALA A 86 1.55 3.08 -12.34
C ALA A 86 0.77 3.47 -11.07
N MET A 87 1.25 3.09 -9.87
CA MET A 87 0.66 3.48 -8.59
C MET A 87 0.65 5.00 -8.42
N GLN A 88 1.78 5.66 -8.68
CA GLN A 88 1.90 7.12 -8.59
C GLN A 88 0.97 7.85 -9.58
N LEU A 89 0.87 7.35 -10.82
CA LEU A 89 -0.04 7.91 -11.81
C LEU A 89 -1.50 7.74 -11.40
N ALA A 90 -1.86 6.57 -10.85
CA ALA A 90 -3.20 6.30 -10.35
C ALA A 90 -3.55 7.22 -9.17
N PHE A 91 -2.62 7.45 -8.23
CA PHE A 91 -2.82 8.40 -7.14
C PHE A 91 -3.04 9.82 -7.64
N LYS A 92 -2.21 10.28 -8.56
CA LYS A 92 -2.36 11.62 -9.14
C LYS A 92 -3.70 11.80 -9.84
N ALA A 93 -4.10 10.83 -10.67
CA ALA A 93 -5.39 10.86 -11.35
C ALA A 93 -6.56 10.87 -10.36
N TRP A 94 -6.47 10.07 -9.30
CA TRP A 94 -7.45 10.07 -8.22
C TRP A 94 -7.52 11.42 -7.51
N GLN A 95 -6.38 12.01 -7.12
CA GLN A 95 -6.34 13.33 -6.49
C GLN A 95 -6.97 14.43 -7.36
N ASP A 96 -6.71 14.41 -8.66
CA ASP A 96 -7.29 15.37 -9.59
C ASP A 96 -8.81 15.18 -9.72
N SER A 97 -9.31 13.94 -9.65
CA SER A 97 -10.76 13.66 -9.63
C SER A 97 -11.48 14.16 -8.37
N GLN A 98 -10.78 14.23 -7.22
CA GLN A 98 -11.36 14.72 -5.96
C GLN A 98 -11.45 16.25 -5.88
N LYS A 99 -10.75 16.97 -6.77
CA LYS A 99 -10.73 18.44 -6.80
C LYS A 99 -11.78 19.04 -7.75
N SER A 100 -12.50 18.19 -8.50
CA SER A 100 -13.44 18.60 -9.54
C SER A 100 -14.88 18.72 -9.05
#